data_AF-A1ZTY0-F1
#
_entry.id   AF-A1ZTY0-F1
#
_cell.length_a   1.000
_cell.length_b   1.000
_cell.length_c   1.000
_cell.angle_alpha   90.00
_cell.angle_beta   90.00
_cell.angle_gamma   90.00
#
_symmetry.space_group_name_H-M   'P 1'
#
loop_
_entity.id
_entity.type
_entity.pdbx_description
1 polymer ?
#
loop_
_entity_poly.entity_id
_entity_poly.type
_entity_poly.pdbx_seq_one_letter_code
_entity_poly.pdbx_strand_id
1 'polypeptide(L)'
;MREINSQNYFENTENVYIHQHASKFKEYLFVVVLTHTQQYWVTNPSAIVDVPTGNYGNELKHWKPFGEATTISGLLDEFSRLSEINLKVCYLDESCINRAIRRQAKGLKDRMVLVADPFSLVATNNNQFAKVFDETAHNNIKACLVPLCVTSSTKTRGVATRNIKAVFEDLCHGWEQEFFKSYVHVELDVPSKIHFFRRLSNIAFYRGIGDKENLARFEATTQKFENKPSLGDL
;
A
#
# COMPACT_ATOMS: atom_id res chain seq x y z
N MET A 1 41.36 12.83 17.64
CA MET A 1 39.91 12.86 17.91
C MET A 1 39.21 13.22 16.61
N ARG A 2 38.63 12.24 15.92
CA ARG A 2 37.83 12.46 14.71
C ARG A 2 36.37 12.37 15.15
N GLU A 3 35.63 13.44 14.92
CA GLU A 3 34.19 13.52 15.14
C GLU A 3 33.49 12.40 14.36
N ILE A 4 32.78 11.53 15.10
CA ILE A 4 31.98 10.47 14.53
C ILE A 4 30.67 11.12 14.08
N ASN A 5 30.64 11.51 12.80
CA ASN A 5 29.50 12.08 12.11
C ASN A 5 28.37 11.03 11.98
N SER A 6 27.33 11.17 12.80
CA SER A 6 26.22 10.22 12.94
C SER A 6 25.05 10.47 11.97
N GLN A 7 25.32 10.90 10.72
CA GLN A 7 24.28 11.27 9.75
C GLN A 7 23.97 10.22 8.65
N ASN A 8 24.81 9.20 8.41
CA ASN A 8 24.81 8.52 7.11
C ASN A 8 24.41 7.04 7.11
N TYR A 9 23.17 6.70 7.44
CA TYR A 9 22.67 5.33 7.18
C TYR A 9 21.33 5.23 6.42
N PHE A 10 20.66 6.35 6.12
CA PHE A 10 19.42 6.37 5.30
C PHE A 10 19.52 7.20 4.02
N GLU A 11 20.67 7.86 3.79
CA GLU A 11 20.88 8.70 2.59
C GLU A 11 21.54 7.94 1.42
N ASN A 12 22.23 6.81 1.66
CA ASN A 12 22.97 6.08 0.62
C ASN A 12 22.17 4.97 -0.10
N THR A 13 20.86 4.91 0.10
CA THR A 13 19.98 4.24 -0.85
C THR A 13 19.29 5.35 -1.64
N GLU A 14 19.62 5.48 -2.93
CA GLU A 14 19.02 6.40 -3.91
C GLU A 14 17.48 6.32 -4.05
N ASN A 15 16.74 5.77 -3.08
CA ASN A 15 15.30 5.61 -3.12
C ASN A 15 14.53 5.84 -1.80
N VAL A 16 15.12 6.37 -0.71
CA VAL A 16 14.32 6.66 0.51
C VAL A 16 14.81 7.88 1.30
N TYR A 17 14.58 9.08 0.77
CA TYR A 17 14.60 10.29 1.59
C TYR A 17 13.41 10.28 2.53
N ILE A 18 13.55 10.05 3.84
CA ILE A 18 12.56 10.51 4.86
C ILE A 18 13.34 11.21 5.97
N HIS A 19 13.89 12.39 5.65
CA HIS A 19 14.42 13.27 6.68
C HIS A 19 13.28 14.07 7.35
N GLN A 20 13.14 13.81 8.65
CA GLN A 20 12.92 14.76 9.74
C GLN A 20 12.37 16.16 9.37
N HIS A 21 11.06 16.35 9.54
CA HIS A 21 10.50 17.67 9.88
C HIS A 21 9.25 17.50 10.76
N ALA A 22 9.47 17.21 12.04
CA ALA A 22 8.41 17.01 13.04
C ALA A 22 7.51 18.25 13.31
N SER A 23 7.60 19.32 12.52
CA SER A 23 6.71 20.48 12.61
C SER A 23 6.07 20.95 11.29
N LYS A 24 6.21 20.22 10.17
CA LYS A 24 5.58 20.56 8.86
C LYS A 24 4.83 19.41 8.18
N PHE A 25 4.59 18.29 8.86
CA PHE A 25 3.96 17.08 8.30
C PHE A 25 2.49 17.21 7.84
N LYS A 26 1.92 18.42 7.76
CA LYS A 26 0.55 18.62 7.27
C LYS A 26 0.39 18.48 5.74
N GLU A 27 1.47 18.37 4.98
CA GLU A 27 1.39 18.56 3.52
C GLU A 27 1.45 17.29 2.67
N TYR A 28 1.82 16.11 3.21
CA TYR A 28 1.93 14.89 2.38
C TYR A 28 1.56 13.60 3.10
N LEU A 29 1.04 12.64 2.32
CA LEU A 29 0.78 11.28 2.76
C LEU A 29 1.94 10.37 2.35
N PHE A 30 2.56 9.69 3.33
CA PHE A 30 3.65 8.75 3.05
C PHE A 30 3.10 7.35 2.75
N VAL A 31 3.43 6.80 1.59
CA VAL A 31 2.93 5.51 1.09
C VAL A 31 4.10 4.55 0.89
N VAL A 32 4.03 3.38 1.49
CA VAL A 32 4.95 2.27 1.25
C VAL A 32 4.24 1.24 0.38
N VAL A 33 4.79 0.96 -0.79
CA VAL A 33 4.32 -0.10 -1.68
C VAL A 33 5.23 -1.30 -1.49
N LEU A 34 4.67 -2.41 -1.02
CA LEU A 34 5.39 -3.66 -0.81
C LEU A 34 5.03 -4.64 -1.92
N THR A 35 5.97 -4.94 -2.82
CA THR A 35 5.74 -5.79 -4.00
C THR A 35 7.04 -6.46 -4.48
N HIS A 36 6.98 -7.19 -5.59
CA HIS A 36 8.13 -7.77 -6.27
C HIS A 36 8.13 -7.42 -7.76
N THR A 37 9.24 -7.71 -8.44
CA THR A 37 9.37 -7.58 -9.90
C THR A 37 8.94 -8.87 -10.62
N GLN A 38 8.75 -8.78 -11.93
CA GLN A 38 8.54 -9.94 -12.77
C GLN A 38 9.72 -10.93 -12.68
N GLN A 39 10.94 -10.42 -12.63
CA GLN A 39 12.16 -11.24 -12.54
C GLN A 39 12.20 -12.06 -11.25
N TYR A 40 11.76 -11.50 -10.12
CA TYR A 40 11.65 -12.24 -8.86
C TYR A 40 10.77 -13.48 -9.04
N TRP A 41 9.59 -13.32 -9.64
CA TRP A 41 8.67 -14.43 -9.87
C TRP A 41 9.26 -15.48 -10.80
N VAL A 42 9.92 -15.06 -11.89
CA VAL A 42 10.57 -15.99 -12.83
C VAL A 42 11.69 -16.81 -12.17
N THR A 43 12.46 -16.19 -11.27
CA THR A 43 13.62 -16.81 -10.63
C THR A 43 13.29 -17.62 -9.37
N ASN A 44 12.09 -17.44 -8.81
CA ASN A 44 11.62 -18.15 -7.62
C ASN A 44 10.39 -19.03 -7.93
N PRO A 45 10.53 -20.09 -8.75
CA PRO A 45 9.41 -20.92 -9.20
C PRO A 45 8.64 -21.63 -8.09
N SER A 46 9.29 -21.87 -6.94
CA SER A 46 8.63 -22.39 -5.74
C SER A 46 7.57 -21.44 -5.17
N ALA A 47 7.61 -20.15 -5.51
CA ALA A 47 6.64 -19.14 -5.11
C ALA A 47 5.58 -18.83 -6.18
N ILE A 48 5.65 -19.44 -7.38
CA ILE A 48 4.84 -19.07 -8.56
C ILE A 48 3.38 -19.55 -8.51
N VAL A 49 3.00 -20.46 -7.61
CA VAL A 49 1.67 -21.12 -7.68
C VAL A 49 0.54 -20.09 -7.76
N ASP A 50 0.02 -19.90 -8.98
CA ASP A 50 -1.07 -18.99 -9.36
C ASP A 50 -0.82 -17.47 -9.20
N VAL A 51 0.43 -17.03 -9.27
CA VAL A 51 0.78 -15.60 -9.34
C VAL A 51 0.48 -15.05 -10.74
N PRO A 52 -0.25 -13.93 -10.89
CA PRO A 52 -0.53 -13.33 -12.19
C PRO A 52 0.70 -12.56 -12.71
N THR A 53 1.72 -13.28 -13.22
CA THR A 53 3.01 -12.69 -13.60
C THR A 53 2.92 -11.55 -14.61
N GLY A 54 1.89 -11.53 -15.47
CA GLY A 54 1.59 -10.41 -16.40
C GLY A 54 1.27 -9.07 -15.71
N ASN A 55 0.96 -9.09 -14.41
CA ASN A 55 0.74 -7.89 -13.62
C ASN A 55 2.04 -7.27 -13.10
N TYR A 56 3.21 -7.85 -13.36
CA TYR A 56 4.48 -7.37 -12.83
C TYR A 56 5.39 -6.91 -13.97
N GLY A 57 6.15 -5.83 -13.74
CA GLY A 57 7.16 -5.35 -14.67
C GLY A 57 8.58 -5.53 -14.14
N ASN A 58 9.54 -4.96 -14.85
CA ASN A 58 10.97 -5.01 -14.49
C ASN A 58 11.31 -4.22 -13.22
N GLU A 59 10.45 -3.29 -12.81
CA GLU A 59 10.63 -2.46 -11.61
C GLU A 59 9.42 -2.61 -10.68
N LEU A 60 9.64 -2.45 -9.37
CA LEU A 60 8.58 -2.55 -8.35
C LEU A 60 7.39 -1.60 -8.63
N LYS A 61 7.69 -0.39 -9.11
CA LYS A 61 6.69 0.63 -9.44
C LYS A 61 5.78 0.25 -10.62
N HIS A 62 6.16 -0.76 -11.41
CA HIS A 62 5.42 -1.26 -12.56
C HIS A 62 4.45 -2.40 -12.22
N TRP A 63 4.32 -2.78 -10.95
CA TRP A 63 3.25 -3.69 -10.50
C TRP A 63 1.87 -3.12 -10.84
N LYS A 64 0.96 -3.93 -11.37
CA LYS A 64 -0.38 -3.55 -11.81
C LYS A 64 -1.44 -4.24 -10.94
N PRO A 65 -1.90 -3.60 -9.85
CA PRO A 65 -2.77 -4.24 -8.86
C PRO A 65 -4.18 -4.59 -9.38
N PHE A 66 -4.63 -3.96 -10.48
CA PHE A 66 -5.97 -4.14 -11.05
C PHE A 66 -5.93 -4.69 -12.49
N GLY A 67 -4.91 -5.47 -12.85
CA GLY A 67 -4.73 -6.03 -14.19
C GLY A 67 -3.90 -5.14 -15.11
N GLU A 68 -3.94 -5.36 -16.43
CA GLU A 68 -2.90 -4.83 -17.33
C GLU A 68 -2.94 -3.32 -17.63
N ALA A 69 -3.97 -2.60 -17.17
CA ALA A 69 -4.25 -1.22 -17.61
C ALA A 69 -3.44 -0.12 -16.89
N THR A 70 -3.10 -0.27 -15.61
CA THR A 70 -2.44 0.82 -14.85
C THR A 70 -1.48 0.27 -13.80
N THR A 71 -0.24 0.79 -13.81
CA THR A 71 0.77 0.49 -12.79
C THR A 71 0.43 1.17 -11.46
N ILE A 72 0.99 0.67 -10.36
CA ILE A 72 0.84 1.27 -9.03
C ILE A 72 1.40 2.68 -8.97
N SER A 73 2.49 2.97 -9.68
CA SER A 73 2.97 4.36 -9.84
C SER A 73 1.94 5.24 -10.53
N GLY A 74 1.39 4.79 -11.66
CA GLY A 74 0.37 5.53 -12.41
C GLY A 74 -0.90 5.76 -11.59
N LEU A 75 -1.32 4.78 -10.78
CA LEU A 75 -2.45 4.93 -9.85
C LEU A 75 -2.20 5.99 -8.79
N LEU A 76 -1.01 6.00 -8.18
CA LEU A 76 -0.66 6.96 -7.13
C LEU A 76 -0.47 8.38 -7.70
N ASP A 77 0.14 8.51 -8.88
CA ASP A 77 0.29 9.79 -9.59
C ASP A 77 -1.08 10.35 -9.98
N GLU A 78 -1.96 9.50 -10.50
CA GLU A 78 -3.31 9.90 -10.86
C GLU A 78 -4.12 10.32 -9.63
N PHE A 79 -4.02 9.57 -8.53
CA PHE A 79 -4.62 9.94 -7.26
C PHE A 79 -4.13 11.31 -6.80
N SER A 80 -2.81 11.53 -6.78
CA SER A 80 -2.22 12.79 -6.32
C SER A 80 -2.69 13.97 -7.16
N ARG A 81 -2.74 13.80 -8.49
CA ARG A 81 -3.24 14.82 -9.42
C ARG A 81 -4.73 15.12 -9.25
N LEU A 82 -5.58 14.11 -9.06
CA LEU A 82 -7.03 14.28 -8.97
C LEU A 82 -7.49 14.80 -7.60
N SER A 83 -6.79 14.41 -6.53
CA SER A 83 -7.15 14.77 -5.17
C SER A 83 -6.40 16.00 -4.64
N GLU A 84 -5.36 16.44 -5.36
CA GLU A 84 -4.41 17.47 -4.92
C GLU A 84 -3.68 17.12 -3.61
N ILE A 85 -3.68 15.83 -3.24
CA ILE A 85 -2.94 15.32 -2.08
C ILE A 85 -1.53 14.96 -2.52
N ASN A 86 -0.53 15.60 -1.91
CA ASN A 86 0.87 15.25 -2.18
C ASN A 86 1.19 13.87 -1.58
N LEU A 87 1.79 13.01 -2.40
CA LEU A 87 2.22 11.68 -1.99
C LEU A 87 3.74 11.60 -1.93
N LYS A 88 4.21 10.90 -0.91
CA LYS A 88 5.60 10.48 -0.82
C LYS A 88 5.67 8.97 -0.83
N VAL A 89 6.11 8.41 -1.95
CA VAL A 89 6.01 6.96 -2.20
C VAL A 89 7.37 6.29 -2.06
N CYS A 90 7.38 5.13 -1.43
CA CYS A 90 8.54 4.25 -1.31
C CYS A 90 8.14 2.85 -1.79
N TYR A 91 8.92 2.27 -2.71
CA TYR A 91 8.69 0.91 -3.22
C TYR A 91 9.73 -0.02 -2.59
N LEU A 92 9.27 -1.11 -1.97
CA LEU A 92 10.11 -2.08 -1.28
C LEU A 92 9.80 -3.51 -1.74
N ASP A 93 10.85 -4.33 -1.78
CA ASP A 93 10.78 -5.78 -1.91
C ASP A 93 11.54 -6.47 -0.76
N GLU A 94 11.58 -7.80 -0.77
CA GLU A 94 12.18 -8.56 0.32
C GLU A 94 13.69 -8.34 0.49
N SER A 95 14.38 -7.97 -0.61
CA SER A 95 15.82 -7.76 -0.65
C SER A 95 16.21 -6.45 0.04
N CYS A 96 15.32 -5.46 -0.01
CA CYS A 96 15.53 -4.17 0.64
C CYS A 96 15.34 -4.25 2.16
N ILE A 97 14.53 -5.19 2.65
CA ILE A 97 14.04 -5.18 4.03
C ILE A 97 15.02 -5.85 4.99
N ASN A 98 15.74 -5.01 5.72
CA ASN A 98 16.60 -5.43 6.83
C ASN A 98 16.03 -5.01 8.21
N ARG A 99 16.76 -5.38 9.29
CA ARG A 99 16.38 -5.05 10.67
C ARG A 99 16.23 -3.54 10.90
N ALA A 100 17.05 -2.70 10.26
CA ALA A 100 17.01 -1.25 10.43
C ALA A 100 15.74 -0.65 9.82
N ILE A 101 15.38 -1.05 8.58
CA ILE A 101 14.14 -0.64 7.92
C ILE A 101 12.92 -1.07 8.76
N ARG A 102 12.88 -2.31 9.25
CA ARG A 102 11.79 -2.78 10.13
C ARG A 102 11.66 -1.92 11.40
N ARG A 103 12.78 -1.58 12.04
CA ARG A 103 12.77 -0.71 13.24
C ARG A 103 12.24 0.68 12.93
N GLN A 104 12.61 1.25 11.78
CA GLN A 104 12.09 2.55 11.35
C GLN A 104 10.59 2.50 11.06
N ALA A 105 10.13 1.50 10.33
CA ALA A 105 8.71 1.31 10.06
C ALA A 105 7.92 1.23 11.37
N LYS A 106 8.44 0.53 12.39
CA LYS A 106 7.79 0.47 13.71
C LYS A 106 7.64 1.84 14.39
N GLY A 107 8.63 2.72 14.24
CA GLY A 107 8.61 4.09 14.78
C GLY A 107 7.79 5.09 13.95
N LEU A 108 7.58 4.81 12.67
CA LEU A 108 6.93 5.73 11.73
C LEU A 108 5.58 5.25 11.21
N LYS A 109 5.15 4.02 11.52
CA LYS A 109 3.96 3.40 10.95
C LYS A 109 2.71 4.29 11.07
N ASP A 110 2.62 5.18 12.07
CA ASP A 110 1.47 6.11 12.25
C ASP A 110 1.30 7.07 11.08
N ARG A 111 2.40 7.32 10.38
CA ARG A 111 2.52 8.30 9.31
C ARG A 111 2.57 7.63 7.95
N MET A 112 2.61 6.30 7.91
CA MET A 112 2.71 5.52 6.68
C MET A 112 1.36 4.92 6.32
N VAL A 113 1.15 4.72 5.02
CA VAL A 113 0.14 3.82 4.46
C VAL A 113 0.87 2.66 3.85
N LEU A 114 0.58 1.44 4.27
CA LEU A 114 1.09 0.26 3.58
C LEU A 114 0.13 -0.09 2.43
N VAL A 115 0.64 -0.17 1.22
CA VAL A 115 -0.03 -0.81 0.08
C VAL A 115 0.72 -2.10 -0.20
N ALA A 116 0.14 -3.25 0.15
CA ALA A 116 0.83 -4.53 -0.03
C ALA A 116 0.25 -5.31 -1.21
N ASP A 117 1.14 -5.88 -2.02
CA ASP A 117 0.79 -6.93 -2.98
C ASP A 117 0.54 -8.25 -2.23
N PRO A 118 -0.67 -8.84 -2.32
CA PRO A 118 -1.00 -10.06 -1.60
C PRO A 118 -0.12 -11.26 -1.99
N PHE A 119 0.44 -11.29 -3.20
CA PHE A 119 1.35 -12.37 -3.60
C PHE A 119 2.73 -12.17 -2.99
N SER A 120 3.20 -10.93 -2.90
CA SER A 120 4.48 -10.59 -2.30
C SER A 120 4.55 -10.85 -0.78
N LEU A 121 3.42 -11.08 -0.12
CA LEU A 121 3.34 -11.44 1.31
C LEU A 121 3.87 -12.83 1.65
N VAL A 122 4.08 -13.71 0.66
CA VAL A 122 4.66 -15.06 0.90
C VAL A 122 6.14 -15.01 1.26
N ALA A 123 6.83 -13.95 0.83
CA ALA A 123 8.24 -13.72 1.12
C ALA A 123 8.45 -13.41 2.61
N THR A 124 9.43 -14.05 3.24
CA THR A 124 9.63 -13.96 4.70
C THR A 124 9.87 -12.54 5.18
N ASN A 125 10.74 -11.77 4.51
CA ASN A 125 11.03 -10.40 4.93
C ASN A 125 9.83 -9.45 4.68
N ASN A 126 9.10 -9.64 3.59
CA ASN A 126 7.89 -8.87 3.30
C ASN A 126 6.81 -9.14 4.35
N ASN A 127 6.56 -10.40 4.68
CA ASN A 127 5.64 -10.82 5.73
C ASN A 127 5.99 -10.14 7.07
N GLN A 128 7.26 -10.24 7.49
CA GLN A 128 7.73 -9.62 8.73
C GLN A 128 7.58 -8.10 8.74
N PHE A 129 7.80 -7.44 7.60
CA PHE A 129 7.58 -6.00 7.48
C PHE A 129 6.10 -5.64 7.54
N ALA A 130 5.25 -6.36 6.81
CA ALA A 130 3.81 -6.14 6.78
C ALA A 130 3.17 -6.32 8.17
N LYS A 131 3.62 -7.31 8.96
CA LYS A 131 3.16 -7.54 10.34
C LYS A 131 3.37 -6.36 11.28
N VAL A 132 4.28 -5.43 10.98
CA VAL A 132 4.43 -4.17 11.74
C VAL A 132 3.11 -3.38 11.78
N PHE A 133 2.28 -3.52 10.75
CA PHE A 133 0.98 -2.87 10.61
C PHE A 133 -0.18 -3.69 11.21
N ASP A 134 0.03 -4.98 11.50
CA ASP A 134 -0.93 -5.90 12.15
C ASP A 134 -0.89 -5.82 13.69
N GLU A 135 0.23 -5.38 14.28
CA GLU A 135 0.43 -5.33 15.74
C GLU A 135 -0.67 -4.54 16.49
N THR A 136 -1.61 -5.26 17.10
CA THR A 136 -2.80 -4.76 17.84
C THR A 136 -2.53 -4.28 19.26
N ALA A 137 -1.39 -4.66 19.85
CA ALA A 137 -1.08 -4.54 21.29
C ALA A 137 -1.14 -3.11 21.89
N HIS A 138 -1.38 -2.07 21.09
CA HIS A 138 -1.50 -0.68 21.53
C HIS A 138 -2.71 0.08 20.96
N ASN A 139 -3.77 -0.59 20.48
CA ASN A 139 -4.98 0.06 19.93
C ASN A 139 -4.73 1.07 18.80
N ASN A 140 -3.55 1.03 18.17
CA ASN A 140 -3.14 1.99 17.15
C ASN A 140 -2.89 1.24 15.86
N ILE A 141 -3.98 0.81 15.23
CA ILE A 141 -3.94 0.18 13.92
C ILE A 141 -3.92 1.27 12.85
N LYS A 142 -3.02 1.11 11.87
CA LYS A 142 -2.62 2.15 10.91
C LYS A 142 -2.92 1.72 9.49
N ALA A 143 -2.99 2.70 8.61
CA ALA A 143 -3.49 2.57 7.25
C ALA A 143 -2.79 1.46 6.46
N CYS A 144 -3.55 0.43 6.10
CA CYS A 144 -3.12 -0.66 5.25
C CYS A 144 -4.18 -0.90 4.17
N LEU A 145 -3.74 -1.00 2.92
CA LEU A 145 -4.53 -1.30 1.75
C LEU A 145 -3.93 -2.52 1.07
N VAL A 146 -4.73 -3.56 0.86
CA VAL A 146 -4.30 -4.69 0.03
C VAL A 146 -5.22 -4.78 -1.20
N PRO A 147 -4.72 -4.41 -2.39
CA PRO A 147 -5.50 -4.51 -3.62
C PRO A 147 -5.79 -5.97 -3.99
N LEU A 148 -7.08 -6.29 -4.14
CA LEU A 148 -7.55 -7.58 -4.62
C LEU A 148 -8.43 -7.38 -5.85
N CYS A 149 -7.86 -7.60 -7.03
CA CYS A 149 -8.57 -7.38 -8.28
C CYS A 149 -9.77 -8.34 -8.43
N VAL A 150 -10.98 -7.78 -8.50
CA VAL A 150 -12.24 -8.56 -8.60
C VAL A 150 -12.36 -9.37 -9.88
N THR A 151 -11.68 -8.97 -10.96
CA THR A 151 -11.68 -9.67 -12.25
C THR A 151 -10.71 -10.85 -12.29
N SER A 152 -9.95 -11.08 -11.21
CA SER A 152 -9.06 -12.24 -11.10
C SER A 152 -9.86 -13.54 -10.97
N SER A 153 -9.28 -14.65 -11.44
CA SER A 153 -9.89 -15.97 -11.32
C SER A 153 -10.17 -16.32 -9.85
N THR A 154 -11.19 -17.17 -9.61
CA THR A 154 -11.52 -17.67 -8.26
C THR A 154 -10.31 -18.28 -7.56
N LYS A 155 -9.46 -19.00 -8.31
CA LYS A 155 -8.24 -19.63 -7.80
C LYS A 155 -7.22 -18.58 -7.35
N THR A 156 -6.91 -17.61 -8.21
CA THR A 156 -5.97 -16.51 -7.92
C THR A 156 -6.43 -15.69 -6.72
N ARG A 157 -7.74 -15.38 -6.64
CA ARG A 157 -8.33 -14.71 -5.48
C ARG A 157 -8.18 -15.53 -4.20
N GLY A 158 -8.46 -16.83 -4.26
CA GLY A 158 -8.30 -17.72 -3.10
C GLY A 158 -6.88 -17.76 -2.56
N VAL A 159 -5.87 -17.75 -3.44
CA VAL A 159 -4.45 -17.66 -3.04
C VAL A 159 -4.15 -16.31 -2.39
N ALA A 160 -4.58 -15.21 -3.00
CA ALA A 160 -4.35 -13.88 -2.48
C ALA A 160 -4.99 -13.69 -1.08
N THR A 161 -6.25 -14.10 -0.90
CA THR A 161 -6.94 -14.06 0.40
C THR A 161 -6.23 -14.91 1.45
N ARG A 162 -5.71 -16.09 1.08
CA ARG A 162 -4.95 -16.93 2.03
C ARG A 162 -3.69 -16.22 2.50
N ASN A 163 -2.96 -15.57 1.61
CA ASN A 163 -1.72 -14.86 1.95
C ASN A 163 -2.01 -13.67 2.87
N ILE A 164 -3.10 -12.93 2.62
CA ILE A 164 -3.55 -11.83 3.47
C ILE A 164 -3.84 -12.34 4.88
N LYS A 165 -4.68 -13.39 5.01
CA LYS A 165 -5.06 -13.97 6.31
C LYS A 165 -3.86 -14.50 7.10
N ALA A 166 -2.83 -15.00 6.43
CA ALA A 166 -1.61 -15.48 7.09
C ALA A 166 -0.70 -14.37 7.66
N VAL A 167 -0.87 -13.12 7.18
CA VAL A 167 -0.07 -11.96 7.61
C VAL A 167 -0.85 -11.06 8.56
N PHE A 168 -2.11 -10.84 8.24
CA PHE A 168 -2.99 -9.86 8.88
C PHE A 168 -4.11 -10.56 9.66
N GLU A 169 -3.77 -11.63 10.39
CA GLU A 169 -4.76 -12.49 11.07
C GLU A 169 -5.56 -11.72 12.12
N ASP A 170 -4.87 -10.91 12.93
CA ASP A 170 -5.52 -10.10 13.97
C ASP A 170 -6.42 -9.03 13.35
N LEU A 171 -5.95 -8.38 12.27
CA LEU A 171 -6.76 -7.43 11.51
C LEU A 171 -7.98 -8.09 10.84
N CYS A 172 -7.82 -9.29 10.28
CA CYS A 172 -8.92 -10.05 9.72
C CYS A 172 -9.98 -10.37 10.77
N HIS A 173 -9.58 -10.90 11.94
CA HIS A 173 -10.50 -11.21 13.03
C HIS A 173 -11.20 -9.96 13.55
N GLY A 174 -10.43 -8.89 13.76
CA GLY A 174 -10.95 -7.60 14.18
C GLY A 174 -12.00 -7.01 13.24
N TRP A 175 -11.71 -7.06 11.94
CA TRP A 175 -12.63 -6.63 10.89
C TRP A 175 -13.88 -7.51 10.80
N GLU A 176 -13.74 -8.83 10.94
CA GLU A 176 -14.86 -9.79 10.86
C GLU A 176 -15.78 -9.71 12.10
N GLN A 177 -15.26 -9.37 13.29
CA GLN A 177 -16.01 -9.45 14.56
C GLN A 177 -16.48 -8.09 15.11
N GLU A 178 -15.77 -6.99 14.88
CA GLU A 178 -16.08 -5.70 15.51
C GLU A 178 -15.92 -4.52 14.54
N PHE A 179 -17.05 -3.98 14.06
CA PHE A 179 -17.11 -2.73 13.28
C PHE A 179 -16.82 -1.46 14.12
N PHE A 180 -16.07 -1.54 15.23
CA PHE A 180 -15.89 -0.43 16.16
C PHE A 180 -14.44 0.06 16.32
N LYS A 181 -14.29 1.34 15.93
CA LYS A 181 -13.44 2.44 16.42
C LYS A 181 -11.90 2.34 16.51
N SER A 182 -11.26 1.18 16.51
CA SER A 182 -9.78 1.10 16.59
C SER A 182 -9.06 0.82 15.26
N TYR A 183 -9.81 0.47 14.20
CA TYR A 183 -9.28 0.30 12.84
C TYR A 183 -9.48 1.59 12.05
N VAL A 184 -8.59 2.56 12.25
CA VAL A 184 -8.85 3.88 11.65
C VAL A 184 -8.87 3.81 10.12
N HIS A 185 -8.11 2.89 9.49
CA HIS A 185 -7.78 2.96 8.06
C HIS A 185 -7.43 1.64 7.36
N VAL A 186 -7.92 0.50 7.84
CA VAL A 186 -7.55 -0.80 7.26
C VAL A 186 -8.60 -1.25 6.26
N GLU A 187 -8.19 -1.41 5.00
CA GLU A 187 -8.95 -2.15 4.00
C GLU A 187 -8.09 -3.30 3.49
N LEU A 188 -8.44 -4.51 3.89
CA LEU A 188 -7.73 -5.71 3.45
C LEU A 188 -8.03 -6.08 2.00
N ASP A 189 -9.17 -5.64 1.48
CA ASP A 189 -9.61 -6.00 0.14
C ASP A 189 -10.04 -4.73 -0.59
N VAL A 190 -9.18 -4.22 -1.49
CA VAL A 190 -9.54 -3.08 -2.34
C VAL A 190 -9.87 -3.60 -3.74
N PRO A 191 -11.14 -3.65 -4.16
CA PRO A 191 -11.55 -4.37 -5.37
C PRO A 191 -11.26 -3.66 -6.69
N SER A 192 -11.18 -2.32 -6.64
CA SER A 192 -11.02 -1.50 -7.84
C SER A 192 -10.22 -0.24 -7.57
N LYS A 193 -9.77 0.40 -8.65
CA LYS A 193 -9.12 1.71 -8.63
C LYS A 193 -9.92 2.78 -7.89
N ILE A 194 -11.24 2.82 -8.06
CA ILE A 194 -12.10 3.82 -7.42
C ILE A 194 -12.10 3.61 -5.90
N HIS A 195 -12.22 2.35 -5.45
CA HIS A 195 -12.12 2.02 -4.04
C HIS A 195 -10.74 2.39 -3.48
N PHE A 196 -9.67 2.14 -4.23
CA PHE A 196 -8.32 2.52 -3.85
C PHE A 196 -8.18 4.02 -3.60
N PHE A 197 -8.68 4.84 -4.52
CA PHE A 197 -8.63 6.29 -4.35
C PHE A 197 -9.50 6.76 -3.18
N ARG A 198 -10.72 6.25 -3.05
CA ARG A 198 -11.61 6.61 -1.92
C ARG A 198 -10.95 6.30 -0.57
N ARG A 199 -10.29 5.15 -0.46
CA ARG A 199 -9.59 4.76 0.78
C ARG A 199 -8.40 5.66 1.06
N LEU A 200 -7.55 5.94 0.06
CA LEU A 200 -6.43 6.88 0.24
C LEU A 200 -6.90 8.29 0.62
N SER A 201 -7.98 8.79 0.02
CA SER A 201 -8.62 10.05 0.41
C SER A 201 -9.03 10.04 1.87
N ASN A 202 -9.80 9.03 2.31
CA ASN A 202 -10.26 8.92 3.69
C ASN A 202 -9.09 8.91 4.69
N ILE A 203 -8.00 8.22 4.33
CA ILE A 203 -6.77 8.18 5.13
C ILE A 203 -6.14 9.57 5.22
N ALA A 204 -5.99 10.27 4.10
CA ALA A 204 -5.41 11.59 4.06
C ALA A 204 -6.23 12.59 4.91
N PHE A 205 -7.54 12.64 4.71
CA PHE A 205 -8.41 13.60 5.39
C PHE A 205 -8.49 13.37 6.90
N TYR A 206 -8.53 12.12 7.34
CA TYR A 206 -8.46 11.82 8.76
C TYR A 206 -7.15 12.29 9.39
N ARG A 207 -6.05 12.22 8.64
CA ARG A 207 -4.74 12.74 9.05
C ARG A 207 -4.61 14.26 8.91
N GLY A 208 -5.69 14.96 8.52
CA GLY A 208 -5.71 16.40 8.30
C GLY A 208 -4.90 16.84 7.08
N ILE A 209 -4.69 15.94 6.11
CA ILE A 209 -4.01 16.20 4.84
C ILE A 209 -5.08 16.42 3.77
N GLY A 210 -4.98 17.53 3.05
CA GLY A 210 -5.93 17.95 2.00
C GLY A 210 -7.07 18.84 2.52
N ASP A 211 -7.79 19.47 1.58
CA ASP A 211 -8.95 20.31 1.84
C ASP A 211 -10.25 19.50 1.76
N LYS A 212 -11.15 19.64 2.75
CA LYS A 212 -12.46 18.97 2.75
C LYS A 212 -13.32 19.36 1.54
N GLU A 213 -13.14 20.56 0.98
CA GLU A 213 -13.81 20.94 -0.26
C GLU A 213 -13.30 20.15 -1.47
N ASN A 214 -12.02 19.79 -1.48
CA ASN A 214 -11.42 18.95 -2.52
C ASN A 214 -11.90 17.49 -2.42
N LEU A 215 -12.20 16.99 -1.21
CA LEU A 215 -12.85 15.67 -1.05
C LEU A 215 -14.19 15.62 -1.79
N ALA A 216 -15.06 16.60 -1.56
CA ALA A 216 -16.38 16.64 -2.20
C ALA A 216 -16.28 16.71 -3.73
N ARG A 217 -15.31 17.47 -4.27
CA ARG A 217 -15.02 17.53 -5.72
C ARG A 217 -14.48 16.20 -6.26
N PHE A 218 -13.60 15.55 -5.49
CA PHE A 218 -13.05 14.24 -5.83
C PHE A 218 -14.14 13.18 -5.85
N GLU A 219 -14.98 13.11 -4.81
CA GLU A 219 -16.12 12.19 -4.71
C GLU A 219 -17.10 12.39 -5.88
N ALA A 220 -17.46 13.64 -6.18
CA ALA A 220 -18.31 13.97 -7.32
C ALA A 220 -17.67 13.57 -8.67
N THR A 221 -16.35 13.67 -8.80
CA THR A 221 -15.59 13.23 -9.98
C THR A 221 -15.59 11.71 -10.10
N THR A 222 -15.33 10.99 -9.01
CA THR A 222 -15.35 9.52 -8.99
C THR A 222 -16.73 8.94 -9.26
N GLN A 223 -17.79 9.56 -8.77
CA GLN A 223 -19.16 9.10 -8.98
C GLN A 223 -19.59 9.25 -10.45
N LYS A 224 -19.03 10.23 -11.18
CA LYS A 224 -19.20 10.33 -12.64
C LYS A 224 -18.51 9.19 -13.40
N PHE A 225 -17.46 8.58 -12.84
CA PHE A 225 -16.80 7.40 -13.41
C PHE A 225 -17.58 6.11 -13.11
N GLU A 226 -18.25 6.02 -11.96
CA GLU A 226 -19.15 4.89 -11.63
C GLU A 226 -20.43 4.88 -12.47
N ASN A 227 -20.93 6.07 -12.85
CA ASN A 227 -22.16 6.23 -13.63
C ASN A 227 -21.96 6.23 -15.15
N LYS A 228 -20.74 6.01 -15.66
CA LYS A 228 -20.56 5.81 -17.10
C LYS A 228 -21.02 4.39 -17.45
N PRO A 229 -22.00 4.21 -18.36
CA PRO A 229 -22.40 2.89 -18.81
C PRO A 229 -21.16 2.15 -19.33
N SER A 230 -21.08 0.86 -18.99
CA SER A 230 -19.99 0.03 -19.46
C SER A 230 -20.00 0.07 -20.99
N LEU A 231 -18.83 0.21 -21.62
CA LEU A 231 -18.69 0.15 -23.08
C LEU A 231 -19.03 -1.25 -23.67
N GLY A 232 -19.67 -2.13 -22.88
CA GLY A 232 -20.25 -3.40 -23.29
C GLY A 232 -21.77 -3.38 -23.45
N ASP A 233 -22.44 -2.23 -23.26
CA ASP A 233 -23.90 -2.09 -23.42
C ASP A 233 -24.30 -1.28 -24.67
N LEU A 234 -23.45 -1.25 -25.71
CA LEU A 234 -23.76 -0.70 -27.04
C LEU A 234 -23.46 -1.71 -28.15
#